data_AF-A0A7J7JJJ0-F1
#
_entry.id   AF-A0A7J7JJJ0-F1
#
_cell.length_a   1.000
_cell.length_b   1.000
_cell.length_c   1.000
_cell.angle_alpha   90.00
_cell.angle_beta   90.00
_cell.angle_gamma   90.00
#
_symmetry.space_group_name_H-M   'P 1'
#
loop_
_entity.id
_entity.type
_entity.pdbx_description
1 polymer ?
#
loop_
_entity_poly.entity_id
_entity_poly.type
_entity_poly.pdbx_seq_one_letter_code
_entity_poly.pdbx_strand_id
1 'polypeptide(L)'
;MLTYHDYAVADTSCCADEIAETVHGRGATSAQINAIRESVKKFRGDICQQIELSNDPVYKGPICMNSVRSKSAPNHNCARGPRQQMNSITHVFDASNVYGSSQAELNRLRDSSGGRLKTQTVNGVSLPPQDTRDCSASKLKAKRCPFLGGDARINTTPNLISAITAFVNKHNQIAKGLATQNPQWDNEKLFQETRKIISAIQSNIHFYEYLPIVLGSTIMRKYRLSSYAGYDRNTTLLFFFMKLNKIALNELAGAAFRFGHSSIDGFFTVVKDNGQSDFIDLKDNFFNSDLIYKDGVKQCAKGLSEDKPWDVDRHYPSQVTPATLLHYVTYIISD
;
A
#
# COMPACT_ATOMS: atom_id res chain seq x y z
N MET A 1 14.20 5.58 -14.13
CA MET A 1 12.75 5.32 -14.22
C MET A 1 12.60 4.00 -13.51
N LEU A 2 11.79 3.90 -12.45
CA LEU A 2 11.60 2.60 -11.79
C LEU A 2 11.08 1.62 -12.85
N THR A 3 11.72 0.48 -12.95
CA THR A 3 11.30 -0.64 -13.81
C THR A 3 10.60 -1.70 -12.97
N TYR A 4 9.93 -2.67 -13.58
CA TYR A 4 9.33 -3.79 -12.85
C TYR A 4 10.26 -4.53 -11.89
N HIS A 5 11.57 -4.61 -12.16
CA HIS A 5 12.52 -5.24 -11.24
C HIS A 5 12.53 -4.53 -9.88
N ASP A 6 12.20 -3.24 -9.85
CA ASP A 6 12.13 -2.40 -8.66
C ASP A 6 10.73 -2.44 -8.01
N TYR A 7 9.73 -3.01 -8.70
CA TYR A 7 8.31 -3.02 -8.34
C TYR A 7 7.83 -4.38 -7.83
N ALA A 8 8.40 -5.47 -8.35
CA ALA A 8 8.12 -6.84 -7.90
C ALA A 8 8.64 -7.08 -6.48
N VAL A 9 9.67 -6.33 -6.07
CA VAL A 9 10.28 -6.43 -4.75
C VAL A 9 9.79 -5.35 -3.79
N ALA A 10 9.10 -4.32 -4.31
CA ALA A 10 8.48 -3.25 -3.54
C ALA A 10 7.28 -3.70 -2.69
N ASP A 11 7.16 -5.00 -2.47
CA ASP A 11 6.03 -5.65 -1.85
C ASP A 11 4.80 -5.54 -2.76
N THR A 12 4.11 -6.67 -2.95
CA THR A 12 2.80 -6.76 -3.60
C THR A 12 1.78 -5.71 -3.11
N SER A 13 2.06 -5.13 -1.93
CA SER A 13 1.45 -3.94 -1.35
C SER A 13 1.20 -2.79 -2.32
N CYS A 14 2.14 -2.36 -3.19
CA CYS A 14 1.88 -1.20 -4.08
C CYS A 14 0.66 -1.41 -5.01
N CYS A 15 0.50 -2.64 -5.52
CA CYS A 15 -0.62 -3.03 -6.39
C CYS A 15 -1.89 -3.28 -5.58
N ALA A 16 -1.77 -3.93 -4.41
CA ALA A 16 -2.90 -4.19 -3.52
C ALA A 16 -3.53 -2.90 -2.96
N ASP A 17 -2.68 -1.91 -2.65
CA ASP A 17 -3.04 -0.63 -2.07
C ASP A 17 -3.74 0.32 -3.06
N GLU A 18 -3.87 -0.05 -4.34
CA GLU A 18 -4.69 0.68 -5.32
C GLU A 18 -6.11 0.13 -5.48
N ILE A 19 -6.37 -1.10 -5.04
CA ILE A 19 -7.62 -1.80 -5.39
C ILE A 19 -8.44 -2.24 -4.19
N ALA A 20 -7.81 -2.48 -3.03
CA ALA A 20 -8.50 -2.88 -1.82
C ALA A 20 -7.88 -2.35 -0.51
N GLU A 21 -8.74 -1.78 0.31
CA GLU A 21 -8.53 -1.45 1.71
C GLU A 21 -9.81 -1.79 2.48
N THR A 22 -9.75 -2.81 3.34
CA THR A 22 -10.90 -3.17 4.16
C THR A 22 -10.93 -2.34 5.42
N VAL A 23 -12.03 -1.62 5.67
CA VAL A 23 -12.16 -0.78 6.86
C VAL A 23 -12.29 -1.64 8.11
N HIS A 24 -11.47 -1.36 9.13
CA HIS A 24 -11.51 -2.05 10.42
C HIS A 24 -12.29 -1.24 11.45
N GLY A 25 -12.90 -1.93 12.43
CA GLY A 25 -13.45 -1.27 13.61
C GLY A 25 -12.33 -0.71 14.49
N ARG A 26 -12.66 0.23 15.40
CA ARG A 26 -11.71 0.64 16.45
C ARG A 26 -11.43 -0.57 17.33
N GLY A 27 -10.17 -0.85 17.63
CA GLY A 27 -9.87 -1.95 18.53
C GLY A 27 -9.77 -1.54 19.97
N ALA A 28 -9.37 -2.51 20.77
CA ALA A 28 -9.25 -2.36 22.21
C ALA A 28 -8.19 -1.30 22.55
N THR A 29 -8.55 -0.32 23.39
CA THR A 29 -7.61 0.64 23.97
C THR A 29 -6.56 -0.08 24.82
N SER A 30 -5.42 0.57 25.10
CA SER A 30 -4.38 -0.01 25.96
C SER A 30 -4.93 -0.41 27.34
N ALA A 31 -5.89 0.36 27.88
CA ALA A 31 -6.59 0.03 29.12
C ALA A 31 -7.46 -1.24 28.97
N GLN A 32 -8.16 -1.41 27.85
CA GLN A 32 -8.94 -2.62 27.56
C GLN A 32 -8.03 -3.84 27.33
N ILE A 33 -6.89 -3.68 26.65
CA ILE A 33 -5.89 -4.74 26.46
C ILE A 33 -5.28 -5.15 27.81
N ASN A 34 -4.96 -4.20 28.68
CA ASN A 34 -4.44 -4.50 30.02
C ASN A 34 -5.50 -5.18 30.91
N ALA A 35 -6.76 -4.74 30.85
CA ALA A 35 -7.86 -5.42 31.55
C ALA A 35 -8.09 -6.86 31.03
N ILE A 36 -7.89 -7.11 29.73
CA ILE A 36 -7.89 -8.46 29.13
C ILE A 36 -6.70 -9.29 29.62
N ARG A 37 -5.51 -8.70 29.80
CA ARG A 37 -4.35 -9.40 30.36
C ARG A 37 -4.60 -9.86 31.80
N GLU A 38 -5.31 -9.04 32.58
CA GLU A 38 -5.65 -9.31 33.97
C GLU A 38 -6.87 -10.23 34.14
N SER A 39 -7.78 -10.26 33.15
CA SER A 39 -8.98 -11.09 33.17
C SER A 39 -8.90 -12.19 32.10
N VAL A 40 -8.72 -13.44 32.53
CA VAL A 40 -8.75 -14.64 31.66
C VAL A 40 -10.16 -14.91 31.05
N LYS A 41 -11.04 -13.91 31.00
CA LYS A 41 -12.38 -14.01 30.40
C LYS A 41 -12.35 -13.46 28.98
N LYS A 42 -12.43 -14.38 28.01
CA LYS A 42 -12.71 -14.17 26.57
C LYS A 42 -13.65 -12.97 26.35
N PHE A 43 -13.08 -11.79 26.08
CA PHE A 43 -13.86 -10.63 25.65
C PHE A 43 -14.18 -10.81 24.16
N ARG A 44 -15.12 -11.70 23.85
CA ARG A 44 -15.72 -11.84 22.52
C ARG A 44 -16.80 -10.76 22.36
N GLY A 45 -16.37 -9.51 22.22
CA GLY A 45 -17.26 -8.43 21.77
C GLY A 45 -17.41 -8.43 20.25
N ASP A 46 -18.44 -7.76 19.71
CA ASP A 46 -18.74 -7.73 18.27
C ASP A 46 -17.61 -7.20 17.38
N ILE A 47 -16.63 -6.50 17.96
CA ILE A 47 -15.52 -5.84 17.25
C ILE A 47 -14.16 -6.50 17.54
N CYS A 48 -13.97 -7.17 18.68
CA CYS A 48 -12.69 -7.80 19.06
C CYS A 48 -12.75 -9.32 18.88
N GLN A 49 -11.97 -9.85 17.94
CA GLN A 49 -11.81 -11.28 17.70
C GLN A 49 -10.38 -11.69 18.06
N GLN A 50 -10.19 -12.18 19.27
CA GLN A 50 -8.89 -12.64 19.72
C GLN A 50 -8.51 -13.98 19.09
N ILE A 51 -7.25 -14.09 18.65
CA ILE A 51 -6.66 -15.36 18.23
C ILE A 51 -6.00 -15.98 19.47
N GLU A 52 -6.40 -17.19 19.84
CA GLU A 52 -5.93 -17.88 21.03
C GLU A 52 -4.54 -18.48 20.79
N LEU A 53 -3.61 -18.25 21.73
CA LEU A 53 -2.19 -18.66 21.67
C LEU A 53 -1.75 -19.45 22.90
N SER A 54 -2.69 -19.94 23.71
CA SER A 54 -2.44 -20.57 25.01
C SER A 54 -1.49 -21.78 24.98
N ASN A 55 -1.25 -22.40 23.82
CA ASN A 55 -0.38 -23.57 23.64
C ASN A 55 0.59 -23.44 22.45
N ASP A 56 0.98 -22.22 22.06
CA ASP A 56 1.88 -22.05 20.93
C ASP A 56 3.32 -22.51 21.28
N PRO A 57 3.92 -23.44 20.51
CA PRO A 57 5.25 -23.97 20.81
C PRO A 57 6.35 -22.92 20.65
N VAL A 58 6.14 -21.93 19.78
CA VAL A 58 7.12 -20.90 19.38
C VAL A 58 6.88 -19.59 20.13
N TYR A 59 5.62 -19.18 20.27
CA TYR A 59 5.28 -17.91 20.90
C TYR A 59 5.19 -18.04 22.43
N LYS A 60 6.04 -17.29 23.13
CA LYS A 60 6.09 -17.25 24.61
C LYS A 60 5.45 -15.99 25.21
N GLY A 61 4.73 -15.21 24.40
CA GLY A 61 4.03 -13.99 24.84
C GLY A 61 2.62 -14.26 25.38
N PRO A 62 1.76 -13.22 25.44
CA PRO A 62 0.39 -13.35 25.93
C PRO A 62 -0.43 -14.47 25.27
N ILE A 63 -1.32 -15.12 26.02
CA ILE A 63 -2.15 -16.25 25.56
C ILE A 63 -3.17 -15.90 24.45
N CYS A 64 -3.19 -14.66 23.97
CA CYS A 64 -4.02 -14.24 22.86
C CYS A 64 -3.40 -13.08 22.07
N MET A 65 -3.78 -12.99 20.80
CA MET A 65 -3.46 -11.89 19.90
C MET A 65 -4.65 -10.96 19.72
N ASN A 66 -4.41 -9.66 19.74
CA ASN A 66 -5.41 -8.68 19.35
C ASN A 66 -5.71 -8.81 17.86
N SER A 67 -6.99 -8.82 17.51
CA SER A 67 -7.46 -8.76 16.14
C SER A 67 -8.86 -8.14 16.16
N VAL A 68 -9.11 -7.22 15.23
CA VAL A 68 -10.40 -6.54 15.11
C VAL A 68 -11.13 -7.03 13.89
N ARG A 69 -12.44 -7.19 14.02
CA ARG A 69 -13.28 -7.52 12.89
C ARG A 69 -13.38 -6.30 11.96
N SER A 70 -13.28 -6.54 10.66
CA SER A 70 -13.61 -5.55 9.64
C SER A 70 -15.03 -5.02 9.83
N LYS A 71 -15.26 -3.73 9.58
CA LYS A 71 -16.59 -3.11 9.67
C LYS A 71 -17.56 -3.79 8.69
N SER A 72 -18.81 -3.94 9.11
CA SER A 72 -19.87 -4.43 8.24
C SER A 72 -20.26 -3.36 7.24
N ALA A 73 -20.33 -3.73 5.97
CA ALA A 73 -21.05 -2.96 4.96
C ALA A 73 -22.52 -3.41 4.89
N PRO A 74 -23.46 -2.49 4.65
CA PRO A 74 -24.81 -2.87 4.29
C PRO A 74 -24.81 -3.63 2.95
N ASN A 75 -25.71 -4.61 2.79
CA ASN A 75 -25.94 -5.22 1.49
C ASN A 75 -26.57 -4.20 0.53
N HIS A 76 -26.59 -4.55 -0.76
CA HIS A 76 -27.32 -3.77 -1.78
C HIS A 76 -28.77 -3.52 -1.33
N ASN A 77 -29.26 -2.29 -1.49
CA ASN A 77 -30.57 -1.82 -1.00
C ASN A 77 -30.82 -2.00 0.51
N CYS A 78 -29.76 -2.05 1.32
CA CYS A 78 -29.83 -2.28 2.77
C CYS A 78 -30.58 -3.57 3.15
N ALA A 79 -30.61 -4.56 2.26
CA ALA A 79 -31.29 -5.82 2.49
C ALA A 79 -30.64 -6.62 3.64
N ARG A 80 -31.46 -7.34 4.39
CA ARG A 80 -30.94 -8.34 5.34
C ARG A 80 -30.25 -9.46 4.56
N GLY A 81 -29.08 -9.88 5.04
CA GLY A 81 -28.29 -10.91 4.39
C GLY A 81 -26.98 -11.17 5.14
N PRO A 82 -26.10 -12.02 4.60
CA PRO A 82 -24.79 -12.27 5.19
C PRO A 82 -23.99 -10.96 5.33
N ARG A 83 -23.11 -10.89 6.34
CA ARG A 83 -22.24 -9.73 6.58
C ARG A 83 -21.28 -9.55 5.41
N GLN A 84 -21.22 -8.33 4.87
CA GLN A 84 -20.24 -7.90 3.88
C GLN A 84 -19.24 -6.91 4.49
N GLN A 85 -18.14 -6.64 3.80
CA GLN A 85 -17.13 -5.65 4.18
C GLN A 85 -17.13 -4.48 3.19
N MET A 86 -16.61 -3.34 3.63
CA MET A 86 -16.49 -2.12 2.81
C MET A 86 -15.06 -2.00 2.31
N ASN A 87 -14.91 -1.67 1.02
CA ASN A 87 -13.66 -1.14 0.49
C ASN A 87 -13.64 0.38 0.69
N SER A 88 -12.64 0.93 1.38
CA SER A 88 -12.49 2.39 1.55
C SER A 88 -11.78 3.07 0.40
N ILE A 89 -11.13 2.31 -0.48
CA ILE A 89 -10.44 2.87 -1.66
C ILE A 89 -11.15 2.56 -2.96
N THR A 90 -10.72 3.22 -4.03
CA THR A 90 -11.24 2.95 -5.38
C THR A 90 -10.97 1.50 -5.78
N HIS A 91 -11.81 0.95 -6.66
CA HIS A 91 -11.68 -0.45 -7.11
C HIS A 91 -10.90 -0.59 -8.43
N VAL A 92 -10.26 0.48 -8.91
CA VAL A 92 -9.64 0.55 -10.23
C VAL A 92 -8.20 1.03 -10.10
N PHE A 93 -7.34 0.63 -11.05
CA PHE A 93 -5.96 1.11 -11.13
C PHE A 93 -5.93 2.55 -11.65
N ASP A 94 -6.15 3.50 -10.75
CA ASP A 94 -6.19 4.93 -11.03
C ASP A 94 -5.12 5.73 -10.27
N ALA A 95 -4.13 5.04 -9.68
CA ALA A 95 -3.10 5.64 -8.83
C ALA A 95 -3.64 6.26 -7.53
N SER A 96 -4.74 5.74 -6.98
CA SER A 96 -5.30 6.19 -5.70
C SER A 96 -4.31 6.07 -4.53
N ASN A 97 -3.34 5.14 -4.57
CA ASN A 97 -2.20 5.09 -3.63
C ASN A 97 -1.35 6.38 -3.61
N VAL A 98 -1.36 7.16 -4.70
CA VAL A 98 -0.68 8.46 -4.84
C VAL A 98 -1.64 9.63 -4.65
N TYR A 99 -2.87 9.52 -5.14
CA TYR A 99 -3.82 10.66 -5.24
C TYR A 99 -4.94 10.66 -4.21
N GLY A 100 -5.10 9.61 -3.41
CA GLY A 100 -6.25 9.44 -2.52
C GLY A 100 -7.46 8.84 -3.23
N SER A 101 -8.39 8.31 -2.42
CA SER A 101 -9.64 7.72 -2.90
C SER A 101 -10.85 8.63 -2.72
N SER A 102 -10.64 9.81 -2.14
CA SER A 102 -11.65 10.86 -1.97
C SER A 102 -11.12 12.24 -2.38
N GLN A 103 -12.04 13.15 -2.74
CA GLN A 103 -11.67 14.54 -3.05
C GLN A 103 -10.99 15.22 -1.85
N ALA A 104 -11.40 14.88 -0.62
CA ALA A 104 -10.83 15.43 0.60
C ALA A 104 -9.36 15.02 0.78
N GLU A 105 -9.01 13.76 0.49
CA GLU A 105 -7.61 13.28 0.51
C GLU A 105 -6.80 13.93 -0.60
N LEU A 106 -7.32 13.95 -1.82
CA LEU A 106 -6.66 14.57 -2.96
C LEU A 106 -6.33 16.05 -2.71
N ASN A 107 -7.26 16.80 -2.13
CA ASN A 107 -7.05 18.21 -1.78
C ASN A 107 -5.95 18.41 -0.74
N ARG A 108 -5.72 17.45 0.17
CA ARG A 108 -4.61 17.52 1.13
C ARG A 108 -3.26 17.31 0.45
N LEU A 109 -3.23 16.48 -0.60
CA LEU A 109 -2.03 16.09 -1.34
C LEU A 109 -1.64 17.09 -2.44
N ARG A 110 -2.58 17.84 -3.01
CA ARG A 110 -2.32 18.80 -4.09
C ARG A 110 -1.59 20.05 -3.63
N ASP A 111 -0.57 20.44 -4.38
CA ASP A 111 0.01 21.78 -4.31
C ASP A 111 -0.97 22.79 -4.95
N SER A 112 -0.98 24.03 -4.45
CA SER A 112 -1.81 25.10 -5.00
C SER A 112 -1.34 25.59 -6.38
N SER A 113 -0.17 25.16 -6.85
CA SER A 113 0.51 25.70 -8.02
C SER A 113 1.14 24.67 -8.95
N GLY A 114 1.09 24.95 -10.25
CA GLY A 114 1.80 24.19 -11.29
C GLY A 114 1.24 22.79 -11.55
N GLY A 115 0.03 22.50 -11.08
CA GLY A 115 -0.58 21.17 -11.18
C GLY A 115 0.24 20.08 -10.49
N ARG A 116 0.87 20.39 -9.35
CA ARG A 116 1.79 19.52 -8.62
C ARG A 116 1.14 18.85 -7.42
N LEU A 117 1.81 17.81 -6.90
CA LEU A 117 1.62 17.28 -5.55
C LEU A 117 2.55 18.01 -4.57
N LYS A 118 2.08 18.22 -3.34
CA LYS A 118 2.89 18.76 -2.25
C LYS A 118 4.08 17.84 -2.02
N THR A 119 5.23 18.44 -1.77
CA THR A 119 6.46 17.75 -1.37
C THR A 119 7.21 18.62 -0.37
N GLN A 120 8.14 18.02 0.36
CA GLN A 120 9.12 18.70 1.18
C GLN A 120 10.52 18.37 0.69
N THR A 121 11.48 19.27 0.90
CA THR A 121 12.89 19.00 0.58
C THR A 121 13.64 18.72 1.86
N VAL A 122 14.25 17.54 1.97
CA VAL A 122 15.10 17.14 3.10
C VAL A 122 16.44 16.71 2.53
N ASN A 123 17.54 17.35 2.96
CA ASN A 123 18.89 17.10 2.45
C ASN A 123 19.00 17.13 0.91
N GLY A 124 18.22 18.01 0.25
CA GLY A 124 18.19 18.10 -1.21
C GLY A 124 17.36 17.02 -1.92
N VAL A 125 16.72 16.11 -1.18
CA VAL A 125 15.82 15.08 -1.72
C VAL A 125 14.37 15.53 -1.56
N SER A 126 13.57 15.38 -2.62
CA SER A 126 12.13 15.66 -2.60
C SER A 126 11.37 14.44 -2.05
N LEU A 127 10.67 14.65 -0.93
CA LEU A 127 9.89 13.65 -0.19
C LEU A 127 8.41 14.05 -0.15
N PRO A 128 7.49 13.09 0.06
CA PRO A 128 6.09 13.40 0.37
C PRO A 128 6.00 14.30 1.62
N PRO A 129 4.92 15.07 1.79
CA PRO A 129 4.75 15.94 2.95
C PRO A 129 4.55 15.10 4.22
N GLN A 130 4.76 15.70 5.39
CA GLN A 130 4.48 15.06 6.67
C GLN A 130 2.97 15.06 6.96
N ASP A 131 2.47 13.99 7.58
CA ASP A 131 1.16 14.02 8.25
C ASP A 131 1.32 14.57 9.67
N THR A 132 1.14 15.87 9.84
CA THR A 132 1.27 16.55 11.13
C THR A 132 0.13 16.22 12.10
N ARG A 133 -0.96 15.56 11.63
CA ARG A 133 -2.11 15.20 12.47
C ARG A 133 -1.80 14.01 13.38
N ASP A 134 -0.90 13.13 12.96
CA ASP A 134 -0.53 11.90 13.68
C ASP A 134 0.94 11.91 14.13
N CYS A 135 1.49 13.10 14.40
CA CYS A 135 2.91 13.26 14.76
C CYS A 135 3.20 13.11 16.28
N SER A 136 2.41 12.30 17.00
CA SER A 136 2.68 12.07 18.43
C SER A 136 3.87 11.14 18.61
N ALA A 137 4.94 11.62 19.26
CA ALA A 137 6.16 10.86 19.56
C ALA A 137 5.91 9.56 20.36
N SER A 138 4.79 9.46 21.07
CA SER A 138 4.39 8.25 21.81
C SER A 138 3.83 7.13 20.91
N LYS A 139 3.40 7.47 19.70
CA LYS A 139 2.89 6.50 18.72
C LYS A 139 4.02 6.00 17.83
N LEU A 140 4.91 6.89 17.39
CA LEU A 140 5.86 6.60 16.33
C LEU A 140 7.07 5.77 16.83
N LYS A 141 7.42 4.70 16.10
CA LYS A 141 8.77 4.12 16.17
C LYS A 141 9.83 5.07 15.61
N ALA A 142 9.41 5.97 14.73
CA ALA A 142 10.23 7.01 14.12
C ALA A 142 10.37 8.24 15.03
N LYS A 143 11.49 8.95 14.92
CA LYS A 143 11.72 10.24 15.60
C LYS A 143 11.04 11.41 14.88
N ARG A 144 10.59 11.21 13.64
CA ARG A 144 9.92 12.23 12.81
C ARG A 144 8.50 11.82 12.45
N CYS A 145 7.69 12.81 12.08
CA CYS A 145 6.32 12.58 11.63
C CYS A 145 6.25 11.60 10.44
N PRO A 146 5.20 10.78 10.36
CA PRO A 146 4.95 9.92 9.21
C PRO A 146 4.69 10.75 7.95
N PHE A 147 4.82 10.12 6.79
CA PHE A 147 4.49 10.74 5.50
C PHE A 147 2.99 10.69 5.24
N LEU A 148 2.49 11.72 4.57
CA LEU A 148 1.14 11.80 4.04
C LEU A 148 1.14 11.28 2.59
N GLY A 149 0.32 10.28 2.31
CA GLY A 149 0.16 9.66 0.99
C GLY A 149 -1.31 9.57 0.55
N GLY A 150 -1.54 9.00 -0.64
CA GLY A 150 -2.88 8.68 -1.13
C GLY A 150 -3.53 7.50 -0.42
N ASP A 151 -2.72 6.60 0.14
CA ASP A 151 -3.17 5.51 0.99
C ASP A 151 -2.57 5.63 2.41
N ALA A 152 -3.36 5.30 3.42
CA ALA A 152 -2.96 5.37 4.84
C ALA A 152 -1.77 4.43 5.17
N ARG A 153 -1.57 3.38 4.38
CA ARG A 153 -0.53 2.37 4.56
C ARG A 153 0.83 2.78 4.01
N ILE A 154 0.99 3.99 3.42
CA ILE A 154 2.27 4.47 2.87
C ILE A 154 3.45 4.26 3.84
N ASN A 155 3.22 4.40 5.15
CA ASN A 155 4.28 4.29 6.16
C ASN A 155 4.57 2.86 6.61
N THR A 156 3.97 1.83 6.01
CA THR A 156 4.14 0.43 6.48
C THR A 156 5.60 0.00 6.43
N THR A 157 6.31 0.26 5.33
CA THR A 157 7.74 -0.06 5.19
C THR A 157 8.49 1.07 4.50
N PRO A 158 9.82 1.23 4.74
CA PRO A 158 10.65 2.19 4.00
C PRO A 158 10.63 1.95 2.48
N ASN A 159 10.53 0.71 2.05
CA ASN A 159 10.42 0.34 0.64
C ASN A 159 9.16 0.91 -0.02
N LEU A 160 8.00 0.75 0.63
CA LEU A 160 6.74 1.31 0.14
C LEU A 160 6.79 2.84 0.08
N ILE A 161 7.32 3.50 1.12
CA ILE A 161 7.52 4.96 1.12
C ILE A 161 8.37 5.38 -0.09
N SER A 162 9.44 4.65 -0.38
CA SER A 162 10.36 4.95 -1.49
C SER A 162 9.68 4.81 -2.85
N ALA A 163 8.91 3.74 -3.05
CA ALA A 163 8.13 3.52 -4.28
C ALA A 163 7.09 4.62 -4.51
N ILE A 164 6.29 4.96 -3.49
CA ILE A 164 5.29 6.05 -3.61
C ILE A 164 5.96 7.40 -3.83
N THR A 165 7.08 7.67 -3.15
CA THR A 165 7.87 8.90 -3.35
C THR A 165 8.32 9.05 -4.81
N ALA A 166 8.71 7.95 -5.46
CA ALA A 166 9.10 7.99 -6.86
C ALA A 166 7.95 8.42 -7.78
N PHE A 167 6.71 7.98 -7.54
CA PHE A 167 5.56 8.43 -8.33
C PHE A 167 5.20 9.89 -8.05
N VAL A 168 5.25 10.33 -6.80
CA VAL A 168 5.03 11.74 -6.45
C VAL A 168 6.03 12.63 -7.18
N ASN A 169 7.31 12.25 -7.16
CA ASN A 169 8.37 12.97 -7.86
C ASN A 169 8.19 12.90 -9.38
N LYS A 170 7.75 11.76 -9.92
CA LYS A 170 7.47 11.60 -11.35
C LYS A 170 6.30 12.45 -11.81
N HIS A 171 5.24 12.55 -11.02
CA HIS A 171 4.12 13.46 -11.26
C HIS A 171 4.64 14.90 -11.37
N ASN A 172 5.38 15.38 -10.36
CA ASN A 172 5.88 16.75 -10.35
C ASN A 172 6.84 17.05 -11.52
N GLN A 173 7.65 16.06 -11.93
CA GLN A 173 8.49 16.16 -13.12
C GLN A 173 7.66 16.31 -14.40
N ILE A 174 6.63 15.48 -14.59
CA ILE A 174 5.77 15.51 -15.78
C ILE A 174 4.95 16.80 -15.81
N ALA A 175 4.34 17.21 -14.69
CA ALA A 175 3.59 18.46 -14.59
C ALA A 175 4.43 19.67 -15.00
N LYS A 176 5.69 19.74 -14.55
CA LYS A 176 6.64 20.79 -14.96
C LYS A 176 6.92 20.75 -16.48
N GLY A 177 7.12 19.57 -17.04
CA GLY A 177 7.32 19.39 -18.48
C GLY A 177 6.10 19.85 -19.30
N LEU A 178 4.89 19.46 -18.87
CA LEU A 178 3.63 19.84 -19.52
C LEU A 178 3.38 21.34 -19.43
N ALA A 179 3.66 21.97 -18.28
CA ALA A 179 3.56 23.42 -18.12
C ALA A 179 4.51 24.18 -19.04
N THR A 180 5.71 23.65 -19.27
CA THR A 180 6.69 24.24 -20.20
C THR A 180 6.20 24.15 -21.65
N GLN A 181 5.61 23.02 -22.03
CA GLN A 181 5.12 22.78 -23.40
C GLN A 181 3.77 23.44 -23.68
N ASN A 182 2.96 23.65 -22.65
CA ASN A 182 1.60 24.19 -22.75
C ASN A 182 1.41 25.37 -21.79
N PRO A 183 2.00 26.54 -22.06
CA PRO A 183 1.93 27.70 -21.16
C PRO A 183 0.50 28.20 -20.90
N GLN A 184 -0.44 27.88 -21.78
CA GLN A 184 -1.85 28.24 -21.68
C GLN A 184 -2.68 27.32 -20.76
N TRP A 185 -2.13 26.19 -20.30
CA TRP A 185 -2.85 25.29 -19.41
C TRP A 185 -2.87 25.83 -17.97
N ASP A 186 -4.04 25.79 -17.34
CA ASP A 186 -4.20 26.12 -15.93
C ASP A 186 -3.70 24.98 -15.01
N ASN A 187 -3.66 25.26 -13.71
CA ASN A 187 -3.23 24.30 -12.69
C ASN A 187 -4.09 23.03 -12.62
N GLU A 188 -5.38 23.13 -12.98
CA GLU A 188 -6.28 21.97 -12.95
C GLU A 188 -6.00 21.05 -14.12
N LYS A 189 -5.91 21.60 -15.32
CA LYS A 189 -5.59 20.86 -16.54
C LYS A 189 -4.23 20.17 -16.42
N LEU A 190 -3.21 20.88 -15.94
CA LEU A 190 -1.89 20.31 -15.67
C LEU A 190 -1.96 19.13 -14.71
N PHE A 191 -2.69 19.28 -13.60
CA PHE A 191 -2.82 18.23 -12.60
C PHE A 191 -3.53 17.00 -13.17
N GLN A 192 -4.67 17.17 -13.85
CA GLN A 192 -5.47 16.06 -14.35
C GLN A 192 -4.79 15.31 -15.50
N GLU A 193 -4.12 16.01 -16.42
CA GLU A 193 -3.36 15.36 -17.50
C GLU A 193 -2.15 14.60 -16.92
N THR A 194 -1.46 15.18 -15.95
CA THR A 194 -0.36 14.49 -15.25
C THR A 194 -0.87 13.26 -14.50
N ARG A 195 -1.98 13.38 -13.75
CA ARG A 195 -2.64 12.28 -13.05
C ARG A 195 -2.97 11.14 -14.01
N LYS A 196 -3.60 11.46 -15.13
CA LYS A 196 -3.96 10.49 -16.19
C LYS A 196 -2.73 9.74 -16.72
N ILE A 197 -1.61 10.43 -16.94
CA ILE A 197 -0.36 9.80 -17.38
C ILE A 197 0.20 8.86 -16.30
N ILE A 198 0.21 9.26 -15.03
CA ILE A 198 0.70 8.42 -13.93
C ILE A 198 -0.17 7.18 -13.75
N SER A 199 -1.50 7.31 -13.78
CA SER A 199 -2.41 6.16 -13.71
C SER A 199 -2.19 5.19 -14.88
N ALA A 200 -1.90 5.71 -16.08
CA ALA A 200 -1.56 4.89 -17.22
C ALA A 200 -0.21 4.16 -17.05
N ILE A 201 0.80 4.82 -16.46
CA ILE A 201 2.09 4.20 -16.15
C ILE A 201 1.91 3.05 -15.15
N GLN A 202 1.22 3.26 -14.04
CA GLN A 202 0.98 2.20 -13.06
C GLN A 202 0.14 1.06 -13.65
N SER A 203 -0.92 1.37 -14.39
CA SER A 203 -1.70 0.36 -15.12
C SER A 203 -0.83 -0.45 -16.10
N ASN A 204 0.11 0.20 -16.79
CA ASN A 204 1.02 -0.51 -17.68
C ASN A 204 1.93 -1.47 -16.90
N ILE A 205 2.54 -1.02 -15.81
CA ILE A 205 3.35 -1.86 -14.92
C ILE A 205 2.53 -3.06 -14.42
N HIS A 206 1.29 -2.84 -13.96
CA HIS A 206 0.44 -3.92 -13.46
C HIS A 206 0.12 -4.97 -14.53
N PHE A 207 -0.37 -4.56 -15.70
CA PHE A 207 -0.88 -5.51 -16.70
C PHE A 207 0.19 -6.13 -17.61
N TYR A 208 1.28 -5.40 -17.88
CA TYR A 208 2.29 -5.83 -18.84
C TYR A 208 3.56 -6.35 -18.20
N GLU A 209 3.85 -5.97 -16.96
CA GLU A 209 5.06 -6.39 -16.27
C GLU A 209 4.73 -7.33 -15.11
N TYR A 210 3.78 -6.96 -14.24
CA TYR A 210 3.48 -7.72 -13.03
C TYR A 210 2.57 -8.94 -13.24
N LEU A 211 1.35 -8.76 -13.76
CA LEU A 211 0.38 -9.84 -13.93
C LEU A 211 0.87 -11.02 -14.79
N PRO A 212 1.65 -10.82 -15.88
CA PRO A 212 2.19 -11.95 -16.63
C PRO A 212 3.08 -12.89 -15.83
N ILE A 213 3.83 -12.35 -14.87
CA ILE A 213 4.76 -13.12 -14.05
C ILE A 213 4.00 -13.84 -12.93
N VAL A 214 3.01 -13.19 -12.33
CA VAL A 214 2.16 -13.78 -11.29
C VAL A 214 1.21 -14.85 -11.83
N LEU A 215 0.54 -14.57 -12.95
CA LEU A 215 -0.54 -15.43 -13.48
C LEU A 215 -0.03 -16.43 -14.54
N GLY A 216 1.12 -16.15 -15.15
CA GLY A 216 1.65 -16.92 -16.28
C GLY A 216 0.88 -16.70 -17.59
N SER A 217 1.51 -17.04 -18.71
CA SER A 217 0.97 -16.78 -20.05
C SER A 217 -0.38 -17.43 -20.33
N THR A 218 -0.66 -18.59 -19.70
CA THR A 218 -1.89 -19.35 -19.93
C THR A 218 -3.11 -18.61 -19.39
N ILE A 219 -3.05 -18.13 -18.15
CA ILE A 219 -4.14 -17.37 -17.52
C ILE A 219 -4.28 -16.01 -18.19
N MET A 220 -3.17 -15.31 -18.47
CA MET A 220 -3.20 -14.04 -19.19
C MET A 220 -3.93 -14.14 -20.53
N ARG A 221 -3.68 -15.21 -21.30
CA ARG A 221 -4.37 -15.47 -22.58
C ARG A 221 -5.84 -15.85 -22.39
N LYS A 222 -6.13 -16.74 -21.42
CA LYS A 222 -7.50 -17.21 -21.13
C LYS A 222 -8.44 -16.05 -20.80
N TYR A 223 -7.97 -15.07 -20.02
CA TYR A 223 -8.76 -13.91 -19.61
C TYR A 223 -8.53 -12.66 -20.47
N ARG A 224 -7.77 -12.77 -21.57
CA ARG A 224 -7.46 -11.66 -22.50
C ARG A 224 -6.88 -10.43 -21.79
N LEU A 225 -6.00 -10.68 -20.82
CA LEU A 225 -5.34 -9.63 -20.02
C LEU A 225 -4.09 -9.05 -20.71
N SER A 226 -3.60 -9.67 -21.79
CA SER A 226 -2.51 -9.16 -22.61
C SER A 226 -3.07 -8.55 -23.90
N SER A 227 -2.61 -7.35 -24.29
CA SER A 227 -3.11 -6.71 -25.52
C SER A 227 -2.49 -7.21 -26.83
N TYR A 228 -1.82 -8.36 -26.86
CA TYR A 228 -1.04 -8.75 -28.04
C TYR A 228 -1.83 -9.40 -29.18
N ALA A 229 -3.13 -9.66 -29.02
CA ALA A 229 -3.97 -10.14 -30.13
C ALA A 229 -4.64 -8.95 -30.82
N GLY A 230 -3.86 -8.15 -31.56
CA GLY A 230 -4.35 -7.17 -32.53
C GLY A 230 -5.23 -6.06 -31.94
N TYR A 231 -4.66 -4.87 -31.78
CA TYR A 231 -5.41 -3.64 -31.58
C TYR A 231 -6.25 -3.35 -32.84
N ASP A 232 -7.39 -4.03 -32.98
CA ASP A 232 -8.44 -3.67 -33.92
C ASP A 232 -9.08 -2.38 -33.39
N ARG A 233 -8.82 -1.27 -34.09
CA ARG A 233 -9.32 0.06 -33.74
C ARG A 233 -10.85 0.15 -33.78
N ASN A 234 -11.54 -0.85 -34.32
CA ASN A 234 -12.94 -0.72 -34.68
C ASN A 234 -14.00 -1.34 -33.75
N THR A 235 -13.70 -2.12 -32.70
CA THR A 235 -14.78 -2.96 -32.17
C THR A 235 -14.82 -3.18 -30.64
N THR A 236 -15.93 -2.73 -30.02
CA THR A 236 -16.67 -3.36 -28.90
C THR A 236 -16.01 -3.49 -27.51
N LEU A 237 -14.69 -3.44 -27.37
CA LEU A 237 -14.02 -3.61 -26.07
C LEU A 237 -14.30 -2.47 -25.09
N LEU A 238 -14.35 -1.22 -25.55
CA LEU A 238 -14.67 -0.07 -24.69
C LEU A 238 -16.08 -0.20 -24.08
N PHE A 239 -17.06 -0.62 -24.87
CA PHE A 239 -18.43 -0.91 -24.40
C PHE A 239 -18.50 -2.14 -23.49
N PHE A 240 -17.66 -3.15 -23.71
CA PHE A 240 -17.53 -4.30 -22.82
C PHE A 240 -17.01 -3.88 -21.44
N PHE A 241 -15.91 -3.12 -21.38
CA PHE A 241 -15.35 -2.60 -20.12
C PHE A 241 -16.27 -1.63 -19.38
N MET A 242 -17.12 -0.88 -20.10
CA MET A 242 -18.14 -0.04 -19.48
C MET A 242 -19.27 -0.84 -18.80
N LYS A 243 -19.52 -2.08 -19.23
CA LYS A 243 -20.55 -2.96 -18.65
C LYS A 243 -20.04 -3.91 -17.57
N LEU A 244 -18.72 -3.99 -17.36
CA LEU A 244 -18.16 -4.83 -16.32
C LEU A 244 -18.39 -4.23 -14.93
N ASN A 245 -18.71 -5.10 -13.99
CA ASN A 245 -18.66 -4.74 -12.58
C ASN A 245 -17.19 -4.56 -12.18
N LYS A 246 -16.81 -3.33 -11.82
CA LYS A 246 -15.43 -2.96 -11.47
C LYS A 246 -15.16 -3.13 -9.98
N ILE A 247 -16.00 -3.84 -9.23
CA ILE A 247 -15.86 -4.00 -7.79
C ILE A 247 -14.80 -5.07 -7.48
N ALA A 248 -13.87 -4.73 -6.60
CA ALA A 248 -12.92 -5.68 -6.03
C ALA A 248 -13.68 -6.71 -5.15
N LEU A 249 -13.38 -7.99 -5.35
CA LEU A 249 -14.01 -9.09 -4.61
C LEU A 249 -13.44 -9.18 -3.19
N ASN A 250 -14.27 -9.60 -2.22
CA ASN A 250 -13.82 -9.81 -0.84
C ASN A 250 -12.72 -10.87 -0.76
N GLU A 251 -12.83 -11.93 -1.58
CA GLU A 251 -11.85 -13.01 -1.66
C GLU A 251 -10.50 -12.49 -2.16
N LEU A 252 -10.50 -11.50 -3.07
CA LEU A 252 -9.28 -10.85 -3.55
C LEU A 252 -8.60 -10.08 -2.40
N ALA A 253 -9.36 -9.20 -1.73
CA ALA A 253 -8.85 -8.33 -0.67
C ALA A 253 -8.43 -9.08 0.61
N GLY A 254 -9.23 -10.07 1.01
CA GLY A 254 -9.09 -10.77 2.28
C GLY A 254 -8.16 -11.98 2.24
N ALA A 255 -7.94 -12.58 1.06
CA ALA A 255 -7.18 -13.82 0.95
C ALA A 255 -6.26 -13.89 -0.27
N ALA A 256 -6.82 -13.90 -1.49
CA ALA A 256 -6.07 -14.29 -2.68
C ALA A 256 -4.89 -13.35 -2.99
N PHE A 257 -5.06 -12.03 -2.85
CA PHE A 257 -4.00 -11.06 -3.11
C PHE A 257 -3.00 -10.92 -1.96
N ARG A 258 -3.17 -11.70 -0.87
CA ARG A 258 -2.20 -11.81 0.24
C ARG A 258 -1.11 -12.84 -0.02
N PHE A 259 -1.11 -13.50 -1.18
CA PHE A 259 -0.07 -14.47 -1.56
C PHE A 259 1.34 -13.87 -1.44
N GLY A 260 1.47 -12.57 -1.73
CA GLY A 260 2.76 -11.86 -1.69
C GLY A 260 3.38 -11.74 -0.30
N HIS A 261 2.61 -11.95 0.78
CA HIS A 261 3.21 -11.98 2.12
C HIS A 261 4.20 -13.14 2.30
N SER A 262 4.05 -14.25 1.54
CA SER A 262 5.02 -15.36 1.55
C SER A 262 6.26 -15.10 0.70
N SER A 263 6.20 -14.15 -0.24
CA SER A 263 7.34 -13.76 -1.09
C SER A 263 8.20 -12.64 -0.49
N ILE A 264 7.79 -12.07 0.64
CA ILE A 264 8.57 -11.06 1.37
C ILE A 264 9.78 -11.74 2.04
N ASP A 265 10.97 -11.14 1.95
CA ASP A 265 12.13 -11.52 2.76
C ASP A 265 12.05 -10.85 4.14
N GLY A 266 12.61 -11.49 5.17
CA GLY A 266 12.74 -10.89 6.50
C GLY A 266 13.67 -9.67 6.55
N PHE A 267 14.41 -9.39 5.48
CA PHE A 267 15.28 -8.23 5.34
C PHE A 267 14.98 -7.49 4.03
N PHE A 268 15.35 -6.22 3.98
CA PHE A 268 15.40 -5.47 2.72
C PHE A 268 16.76 -4.84 2.52
N THR A 269 17.19 -4.74 1.26
CA THR A 269 18.48 -4.17 0.92
C THR A 269 18.41 -2.65 0.86
N VAL A 270 19.48 -2.00 1.31
CA VAL A 270 19.72 -0.57 1.16
C VAL A 270 21.06 -0.38 0.47
N VAL A 271 21.07 0.20 -0.73
CA VAL A 271 22.30 0.39 -1.52
C VAL A 271 22.79 1.81 -1.38
N LYS A 272 23.90 1.98 -0.65
CA LYS A 272 24.55 3.28 -0.41
C LYS A 272 25.13 3.86 -1.71
N ASP A 273 25.51 5.14 -1.67
CA ASP A 273 26.08 5.82 -2.85
C ASP A 273 27.46 5.31 -3.25
N ASN A 274 28.21 4.70 -2.33
CA ASN A 274 29.46 4.01 -2.62
C ASN A 274 29.28 2.61 -3.24
N GLY A 275 28.03 2.18 -3.49
CA GLY A 275 27.70 0.86 -4.03
C GLY A 275 27.69 -0.28 -3.00
N GLN A 276 27.91 0.03 -1.72
CA GLN A 276 27.80 -0.98 -0.65
C GLN A 276 26.33 -1.22 -0.30
N SER A 277 25.96 -2.49 -0.20
CA SER A 277 24.63 -2.92 0.24
C SER A 277 24.64 -3.27 1.73
N ASP A 278 23.64 -2.77 2.45
CA ASP A 278 23.33 -3.17 3.83
C ASP A 278 22.00 -3.93 3.82
N PHE A 279 21.86 -4.93 4.69
CA PHE A 279 20.62 -5.68 4.90
C PHE A 279 19.93 -5.20 6.17
N ILE A 280 18.73 -4.66 6.03
CA ILE A 280 17.97 -4.06 7.13
C ILE A 280 16.86 -5.01 7.55
N ASP A 281 16.78 -5.32 8.84
CA ASP A 281 15.73 -6.18 9.38
C ASP A 281 14.36 -5.52 9.24
N LEU A 282 13.47 -6.17 8.49
CA LEU A 282 12.11 -5.69 8.25
C LEU A 282 11.32 -5.62 9.56
N LYS A 283 11.55 -6.56 10.48
CA LYS A 283 10.90 -6.61 11.79
C LYS A 283 11.13 -5.34 12.58
N ASP A 284 12.27 -4.66 12.47
CA ASP A 284 12.54 -3.45 13.26
C ASP A 284 12.16 -2.15 12.53
N ASN A 285 11.76 -2.25 11.26
CA ASN A 285 11.57 -1.10 10.37
C ASN A 285 10.14 -0.92 9.84
N PHE A 286 9.21 -1.80 10.22
CA PHE A 286 7.78 -1.50 10.04
C PHE A 286 7.39 -0.20 10.76
N PHE A 287 6.68 0.69 10.05
CA PHE A 287 6.26 2.02 10.56
C PHE A 287 7.40 2.94 11.00
N ASN A 288 8.64 2.64 10.56
CA ASN A 288 9.80 3.47 10.85
C ASN A 288 10.22 4.27 9.61
N SER A 289 9.85 5.55 9.56
CA SER A 289 10.20 6.46 8.48
C SER A 289 11.59 7.09 8.62
N ASP A 290 12.32 6.87 9.72
CA ASP A 290 13.60 7.56 9.99
C ASP A 290 14.67 7.26 8.94
N LEU A 291 14.68 6.06 8.38
CA LEU A 291 15.60 5.66 7.32
C LEU A 291 15.43 6.55 6.08
N ILE A 292 14.19 6.82 5.69
CA ILE A 292 13.83 7.61 4.51
C ILE A 292 14.31 9.05 4.63
N TYR A 293 14.27 9.62 5.83
CA TYR A 293 14.76 10.97 6.11
C TYR A 293 16.29 11.11 6.09
N LYS A 294 17.04 10.00 6.03
CA LYS A 294 18.51 9.96 5.99
C LYS A 294 19.02 9.41 4.64
N ASP A 295 18.55 10.01 3.55
CA ASP A 295 18.86 9.62 2.17
C ASP A 295 18.33 8.22 1.75
N GLY A 296 17.51 7.60 2.60
CA GLY A 296 17.01 6.25 2.41
C GLY A 296 16.12 6.07 1.18
N VAL A 297 15.42 7.10 0.68
CA VAL A 297 14.55 6.94 -0.51
C VAL A 297 15.30 6.35 -1.69
N LYS A 298 16.44 6.95 -2.05
CA LYS A 298 17.22 6.50 -3.20
C LYS A 298 17.87 5.15 -2.93
N GLN A 299 18.34 4.93 -1.70
CA GLN A 299 19.06 3.72 -1.32
C GLN A 299 18.13 2.51 -1.24
N CYS A 300 16.93 2.67 -0.66
CA CYS A 300 15.87 1.67 -0.66
C CYS A 300 15.35 1.42 -2.08
N ALA A 301 15.13 2.46 -2.89
CA ALA A 301 14.71 2.29 -4.29
C ALA A 301 15.72 1.48 -5.12
N LYS A 302 17.02 1.63 -4.87
CA LYS A 302 18.05 0.75 -5.46
C LYS A 302 18.01 -0.66 -4.88
N GLY A 303 17.84 -0.81 -3.56
CA GLY A 303 17.72 -2.13 -2.94
C GLY A 303 16.54 -2.93 -3.49
N LEU A 304 15.41 -2.26 -3.72
CA LEU A 304 14.26 -2.83 -4.41
C LEU A 304 14.57 -3.38 -5.81
N SER A 305 15.57 -2.84 -6.50
CA SER A 305 16.02 -3.35 -7.80
C SER A 305 16.91 -4.58 -7.69
N GLU A 306 17.56 -4.79 -6.55
CA GLU A 306 18.54 -5.85 -6.31
C GLU A 306 17.95 -7.05 -5.57
N ASP A 307 17.01 -6.79 -4.66
CA ASP A 307 16.36 -7.81 -3.85
C ASP A 307 15.61 -8.81 -4.75
N LYS A 308 15.54 -10.06 -4.31
CA LYS A 308 14.80 -11.11 -5.01
C LYS A 308 13.64 -11.56 -4.15
N PRO A 309 12.41 -11.64 -4.70
CA PRO A 309 11.30 -12.17 -3.94
C PRO A 309 11.56 -13.64 -3.61
N TRP A 310 11.08 -14.08 -2.45
CA TRP A 310 11.03 -15.50 -2.12
C TRP A 310 9.95 -16.20 -2.94
N ASP A 311 10.08 -17.52 -3.06
CA ASP A 311 9.03 -18.33 -3.67
C ASP A 311 7.74 -18.22 -2.86
N VAL A 312 6.61 -18.13 -3.56
CA VAL A 312 5.29 -18.08 -2.94
C VAL A 312 4.95 -19.50 -2.45
N ASP A 313 4.93 -19.69 -1.13
CA ASP A 313 4.65 -20.97 -0.52
C ASP A 313 3.78 -20.86 0.74
N ARG A 314 3.76 -21.93 1.56
CA ARG A 314 2.96 -21.98 2.80
C ARG A 314 3.72 -21.47 4.03
N HIS A 315 4.97 -21.05 3.86
CA HIS A 315 5.85 -20.58 4.91
C HIS A 315 6.02 -19.06 4.82
N TYR A 316 6.39 -18.47 5.95
CA TYR A 316 6.67 -17.05 6.06
C TYR A 316 8.02 -16.89 6.76
N PRO A 317 8.82 -15.88 6.42
CA PRO A 317 9.98 -15.54 7.22
C PRO A 317 9.55 -15.24 8.66
N SER A 318 10.41 -15.56 9.63
CA SER A 318 10.13 -15.34 11.06
C SER A 318 9.77 -13.88 11.40
N GLN A 319 10.32 -12.94 10.62
CA GLN A 319 10.14 -11.51 10.68
C GLN A 319 8.73 -11.05 10.24
N VAL A 320 8.00 -11.86 9.46
CA VAL A 320 6.65 -11.56 8.95
C VAL A 320 5.58 -12.43 9.65
N THR A 321 5.95 -13.16 10.70
CA THR A 321 5.01 -14.01 11.44
C THR A 321 3.93 -13.19 12.17
N PRO A 322 2.75 -13.79 12.44
CA PRO A 322 1.70 -13.16 13.25
C PRO A 322 2.18 -12.63 14.60
N ALA A 323 3.16 -13.30 15.23
CA ALA A 323 3.78 -12.85 16.47
C ALA A 323 4.57 -11.54 16.32
N THR A 324 5.27 -11.38 15.19
CA THR A 324 5.99 -10.15 14.85
C THR A 324 5.02 -9.04 14.43
N LEU A 325 3.98 -9.41 13.67
CA LEU A 325 2.85 -8.53 13.32
C LEU A 325 1.99 -8.13 14.52
N LEU A 326 2.06 -8.83 15.65
CA LEU A 326 1.25 -8.52 16.82
C LEU A 326 1.63 -7.19 17.49
N HIS A 327 2.91 -6.80 17.43
CA HIS A 327 3.32 -5.45 17.85
C HIS A 327 2.78 -4.36 16.92
N TYR A 328 2.38 -4.73 15.70
CA TYR A 328 1.98 -3.82 14.63
C TYR A 328 0.48 -3.63 14.50
N VAL A 329 -0.31 -4.66 14.81
CA VAL A 329 -1.77 -4.60 14.86
C VAL A 329 -2.26 -3.55 15.88
N THR A 330 -1.49 -3.23 16.93
CA THR A 330 -1.78 -2.11 17.83
C THR A 330 -1.64 -0.71 17.20
N TYR A 331 -0.88 -0.56 16.11
CA TYR A 331 -0.62 0.73 15.46
C TYR A 331 -1.74 1.11 14.47
N ILE A 332 -2.23 0.13 13.69
CA ILE A 332 -3.30 0.32 12.68
C ILE A 332 -4.68 0.52 13.34
N ILE A 333 -4.84 0.05 14.58
CA ILE A 333 -6.14 -0.09 15.24
C ILE A 333 -6.45 1.05 16.22
N SER A 334 -5.47 1.93 16.48
CA SER A 334 -5.62 3.08 17.38
C SER A 334 -6.37 4.30 16.78
N ASP A 335 -6.97 4.19 15.60
CA ASP A 335 -7.83 5.22 14.97
C ASP A 335 -9.33 4.87 14.99
#